data_AF-A0A1N7PGH0-F1
#
_entry.id   AF-A0A1N7PGH0-F1
#
_cell.length_a   1.000
_cell.length_b   1.000
_cell.length_c   1.000
_cell.angle_alpha   90.00
_cell.angle_beta   90.00
_cell.angle_gamma   90.00
#
_symmetry.space_group_name_H-M   'P 1'
#
loop_
_entity.id
_entity.type
_entity.pdbx_description
1 polymer ?
#
loop_
_entity_poly.entity_id
_entity_poly.type
_entity_poly.pdbx_seq_one_letter_code
_entity_poly.pdbx_strand_id
1 'polypeptide(L)'
;MLYIVGDSMQTKQSEKSNIEKNISPKTSTKIDFINYPVDDLEGITGTGDEGVYRNFDFNYKDGETMFILIPKIGAKNWYSQQVTQYQGQDVDSMIDANLSKQSFKSLSKEFNICIFHTPKKYLKHTPNLDAPYTPQVPRKVFLYQYDSNKNIWNTIDTFAVNNENDEAEENKWREKMMSKLNSSDVNQSIVDYVRSKNETHKLILNKECDLNNDNLSDRVLVFSPRKIDAQNRFSTVYVLIHKPDKGLTEYSNSRIINAYNPNSYAEGFINISIKSNFFTIEENISTQPQQNKYTTFVFNKKNKSLDLHKLGFTTLYPDTSQDKEITYTSQDFGLVSFEKYDPKTIKY
;
A
#
# COMPACT_ATOMS: atom_id res chain seq x y z
N MET A 1 -70.21 -4.44 -57.61
CA MET A 1 -69.91 -4.66 -56.18
C MET A 1 -68.58 -3.97 -55.87
N LEU A 2 -68.68 -2.82 -55.19
CA LEU A 2 -67.74 -2.12 -54.28
C LEU A 2 -66.21 -2.35 -54.47
N TYR A 3 -65.31 -1.35 -54.57
CA TYR A 3 -65.35 0.12 -54.53
C TYR A 3 -64.19 0.70 -55.37
N ILE A 4 -64.34 1.97 -55.71
CA ILE A 4 -63.61 2.81 -56.68
C ILE A 4 -62.43 3.58 -56.03
N VAL A 5 -61.30 3.61 -56.75
CA VAL A 5 -60.36 4.71 -57.12
C VAL A 5 -60.02 5.81 -56.11
N GLY A 6 -58.71 6.15 -56.03
CA GLY A 6 -58.26 7.53 -55.86
C GLY A 6 -56.86 7.72 -55.26
N ASP A 7 -55.87 7.95 -56.13
CA ASP A 7 -54.73 8.91 -56.08
C ASP A 7 -54.61 9.85 -54.86
N SER A 8 -53.48 10.43 -54.47
CA SER A 8 -52.05 10.41 -54.81
C SER A 8 -51.37 11.43 -53.87
N MET A 9 -50.03 11.48 -53.93
CA MET A 9 -49.14 12.60 -53.56
C MET A 9 -48.65 12.80 -52.12
N GLN A 10 -47.31 12.94 -52.07
CA GLN A 10 -46.41 13.24 -50.97
C GLN A 10 -46.40 14.72 -50.56
N THR A 11 -46.13 14.98 -49.28
CA THR A 11 -45.15 15.93 -48.67
C THR A 11 -45.56 16.05 -47.18
N LYS A 12 -44.71 16.19 -46.14
CA LYS A 12 -43.40 16.83 -45.94
C LYS A 12 -42.84 16.36 -44.56
N GLN A 13 -41.55 16.62 -44.34
CA GLN A 13 -40.79 16.72 -43.06
C GLN A 13 -41.62 17.30 -41.89
N SER A 14 -41.38 17.13 -40.59
CA SER A 14 -40.29 16.69 -39.70
C SER A 14 -40.95 16.44 -38.33
N GLU A 15 -40.46 15.60 -37.43
CA GLU A 15 -39.75 16.06 -36.22
C GLU A 15 -39.30 14.86 -35.40
N LYS A 16 -38.08 14.95 -34.87
CA LYS A 16 -37.51 14.04 -33.88
C LYS A 16 -38.31 14.20 -32.58
N SER A 17 -38.83 13.10 -32.05
CA SER A 17 -39.23 13.02 -30.64
C SER A 17 -38.54 11.82 -29.97
N ASN A 18 -37.97 12.14 -28.81
CA ASN A 18 -37.22 11.26 -27.93
C ASN A 18 -38.07 10.06 -27.52
N ILE A 19 -37.58 8.84 -27.82
CA ILE A 19 -38.08 7.64 -27.18
C ILE A 19 -37.25 7.43 -25.91
N GLU A 20 -37.74 7.98 -24.81
CA GLU A 20 -37.44 7.52 -23.46
C GLU A 20 -37.85 6.05 -23.36
N LYS A 21 -36.89 5.14 -23.56
CA LYS A 21 -37.02 3.77 -23.06
C LYS A 21 -36.88 3.84 -21.55
N ASN A 22 -38.05 3.80 -20.89
CA ASN A 22 -38.22 3.40 -19.49
C ASN A 22 -37.39 2.15 -19.20
N ILE A 23 -36.17 2.36 -18.70
CA ILE A 23 -35.41 1.32 -18.01
C ILE A 23 -36.07 1.22 -16.64
N SER A 24 -37.02 0.29 -16.53
CA SER A 24 -37.40 -0.28 -15.25
C SER A 24 -36.12 -0.63 -14.49
N PRO A 25 -35.93 -0.16 -13.24
CA PRO A 25 -34.75 -0.51 -12.49
C PRO A 25 -34.78 -2.02 -12.29
N LYS A 26 -33.85 -2.70 -12.97
CA LYS A 26 -33.52 -4.09 -12.72
C LYS A 26 -33.43 -4.25 -11.20
N THR A 27 -34.32 -5.10 -10.71
CA THR A 27 -34.32 -5.74 -9.40
C THR A 27 -32.95 -5.65 -8.76
N SER A 28 -32.86 -4.87 -7.69
CA SER A 28 -31.70 -4.89 -6.82
C SER A 28 -31.49 -6.34 -6.42
N THR A 29 -30.39 -6.93 -6.87
CA THR A 29 -29.89 -8.17 -6.29
C THR A 29 -29.78 -7.88 -4.80
N LYS A 30 -30.66 -8.51 -4.03
CA LYS A 30 -30.68 -8.49 -2.58
C LYS A 30 -29.28 -8.94 -2.16
N ILE A 31 -28.41 -7.97 -1.88
CA ILE A 31 -27.12 -8.22 -1.26
C ILE A 31 -27.48 -8.93 0.05
N ASP A 32 -26.91 -10.11 0.29
CA ASP A 32 -26.99 -10.75 1.61
C ASP A 32 -26.28 -9.79 2.58
N PHE A 33 -27.04 -8.83 3.08
CA PHE A 33 -26.60 -7.82 4.02
C PHE A 33 -26.64 -8.45 5.41
N ILE A 34 -25.52 -8.35 6.11
CA ILE A 34 -25.38 -8.84 7.47
C ILE A 34 -25.86 -7.74 8.42
N ASN A 35 -26.80 -8.05 9.31
CA ASN A 35 -27.30 -7.11 10.30
C ASN A 35 -26.71 -7.47 11.67
N TYR A 36 -25.38 -7.43 11.78
CA TYR A 36 -24.73 -7.47 13.09
C TYR A 36 -25.09 -6.19 13.85
N PRO A 37 -25.62 -6.29 15.08
CA PRO A 37 -25.63 -5.16 15.98
C PRO A 37 -24.20 -4.67 16.18
N VAL A 38 -24.04 -3.36 16.32
CA VAL A 38 -22.75 -2.66 16.29
C VAL A 38 -21.84 -3.00 17.51
N ASP A 39 -22.33 -3.85 18.41
CA ASP A 39 -21.84 -4.03 19.78
C ASP A 39 -21.62 -5.51 20.18
N ASP A 40 -21.51 -6.43 19.22
CA ASP A 40 -21.46 -7.88 19.47
C ASP A 40 -20.03 -8.46 19.31
N LEU A 41 -19.12 -8.02 20.18
CA LEU A 41 -17.76 -8.56 20.27
C LEU A 41 -17.61 -9.44 21.52
N GLU A 42 -17.81 -10.76 21.40
CA GLU A 42 -17.48 -11.74 22.45
C GLU A 42 -16.11 -12.41 22.23
N GLY A 43 -15.14 -12.16 23.12
CA GLY A 43 -13.88 -12.91 23.19
C GLY A 43 -12.90 -12.65 22.04
N ILE A 44 -12.06 -11.63 22.21
CA ILE A 44 -10.98 -11.35 21.28
C ILE A 44 -9.83 -12.33 21.49
N THR A 45 -9.52 -13.12 20.46
CA THR A 45 -8.36 -14.02 20.45
C THR A 45 -7.27 -13.47 19.53
N GLY A 46 -6.21 -12.96 20.13
CA GLY A 46 -5.02 -12.49 19.41
C GLY A 46 -4.26 -11.48 20.25
N THR A 47 -3.07 -11.86 20.72
CA THR A 47 -2.18 -10.99 21.49
C THR A 47 -0.80 -11.03 20.85
N GLY A 48 -0.28 -9.85 20.52
CA GLY A 48 1.01 -9.70 19.84
C GLY A 48 1.09 -8.50 18.90
N ASP A 49 2.24 -8.38 18.24
CA ASP A 49 2.61 -7.34 17.28
C ASP A 49 1.98 -7.48 15.89
N GLU A 50 1.14 -8.50 15.68
CA GLU A 50 0.48 -8.79 14.40
C GLU A 50 -0.90 -8.11 14.24
N GLY A 51 -1.48 -7.57 15.32
CA GLY A 51 -2.66 -6.69 15.25
C GLY A 51 -3.91 -7.31 14.68
N VAL A 52 -4.17 -8.58 14.97
CA VAL A 52 -5.39 -9.28 14.56
C VAL A 52 -6.19 -9.68 15.78
N TYR A 53 -7.15 -8.84 16.15
CA TYR A 53 -8.14 -9.16 17.17
C TYR A 53 -9.28 -9.96 16.53
N ARG A 54 -9.26 -11.29 16.72
CA ARG A 54 -10.27 -12.19 16.15
C ARG A 54 -11.42 -12.33 17.11
N ASN A 55 -12.60 -12.00 16.64
CA ASN A 55 -13.83 -12.35 17.31
C ASN A 55 -14.60 -13.33 16.42
N PHE A 56 -15.17 -14.37 17.02
CA PHE A 56 -16.06 -15.29 16.36
C PHE A 56 -17.48 -15.04 16.85
N ASP A 57 -18.43 -14.87 15.93
CA ASP A 57 -19.85 -14.94 16.31
C ASP A 57 -20.19 -16.38 16.71
N PHE A 58 -20.03 -16.71 18.00
CA PHE A 58 -20.35 -18.03 18.55
C PHE A 58 -21.86 -18.32 18.56
N ASN A 59 -22.70 -17.29 18.40
CA ASN A 59 -24.14 -17.44 18.27
C ASN A 59 -24.56 -17.78 16.83
N TYR A 60 -23.64 -17.68 15.86
CA TYR A 60 -23.87 -17.91 14.43
C TYR A 60 -25.17 -17.27 13.96
N LYS A 61 -25.45 -16.04 14.41
CA LYS A 61 -26.75 -15.40 14.24
C LYS A 61 -27.05 -15.23 12.75
N ASP A 62 -26.08 -14.66 12.04
CA ASP A 62 -26.14 -14.42 10.60
C ASP A 62 -25.19 -15.34 9.80
N GLY A 63 -24.30 -16.06 10.48
CA GLY A 63 -23.35 -16.98 9.86
C GLY A 63 -22.08 -17.14 10.68
N GLU A 64 -21.06 -17.73 10.09
CA GLU A 64 -19.72 -17.81 10.67
C GLU A 64 -18.99 -16.53 10.30
N THR A 65 -18.59 -15.76 11.31
CA THR A 65 -17.97 -14.44 11.11
C THR A 65 -16.69 -14.36 11.90
N MET A 66 -15.63 -13.90 11.24
CA MET A 66 -14.36 -13.55 11.86
C MET A 66 -14.15 -12.05 11.73
N PHE A 67 -14.10 -11.35 12.87
CA PHE A 67 -13.75 -9.94 12.93
C PHE A 67 -12.24 -9.73 12.92
N ILE A 68 -11.82 -8.63 12.30
CA ILE A 68 -10.42 -8.23 12.20
C ILE A 68 -10.36 -6.73 12.48
N LEU A 69 -9.66 -6.36 13.54
CA LEU A 69 -9.38 -4.98 13.90
C LEU A 69 -7.91 -4.67 13.61
N ILE A 70 -7.63 -3.77 12.68
CA ILE A 70 -6.28 -3.41 12.23
C ILE A 70 -5.94 -2.02 12.77
N PRO A 71 -5.00 -1.87 13.72
CA PRO A 71 -4.70 -0.57 14.31
C PRO A 71 -4.10 0.40 13.29
N LYS A 72 -4.71 1.57 13.09
CA LYS A 72 -4.28 2.57 12.09
C LYS A 72 -2.86 3.11 12.30
N ILE A 73 -2.34 3.00 13.51
CA ILE A 73 -0.99 3.43 13.89
C ILE A 73 0.04 2.28 13.81
N GLY A 74 -0.39 1.12 13.32
CA GLY A 74 0.37 -0.12 13.29
C GLY A 74 0.21 -0.94 14.57
N ALA A 75 0.05 -2.24 14.38
CA ALA A 75 -0.13 -3.25 15.43
C ALA A 75 0.86 -3.15 16.60
N LYS A 76 2.16 -3.18 16.30
CA LYS A 76 3.23 -3.09 17.29
C LYS A 76 3.20 -1.80 18.11
N ASN A 77 3.00 -0.66 17.44
CA ASN A 77 2.98 0.64 18.12
C ASN A 77 1.75 0.74 19.03
N TRP A 78 0.59 0.32 18.53
CA TRP A 78 -0.64 0.29 19.31
C TRP A 78 -0.49 -0.61 20.54
N TYR A 79 0.02 -1.83 20.37
CA TYR A 79 0.24 -2.76 21.49
C TYR A 79 1.23 -2.19 22.52
N SER A 80 2.32 -1.56 22.06
CA SER A 80 3.29 -0.91 22.96
C SER A 80 2.67 0.22 23.79
N GLN A 81 1.71 0.97 23.22
CA GLN A 81 0.95 1.98 23.95
C GLN A 81 0.07 1.33 25.03
N GLN A 82 -0.57 0.21 24.72
CA GLN A 82 -1.39 -0.53 25.70
C GLN A 82 -0.55 -1.11 26.83
N VAL A 83 0.62 -1.70 26.54
CA VAL A 83 1.56 -2.19 27.56
C VAL A 83 1.96 -1.07 28.51
N THR A 84 2.21 0.13 27.98
CA THR A 84 2.55 1.32 28.78
C THR A 84 1.35 1.76 29.63
N GLN A 85 0.15 1.78 29.05
CA GLN A 85 -1.08 2.20 29.72
C GLN A 85 -1.49 1.24 30.85
N TYR A 86 -1.35 -0.06 30.65
CA TYR A 86 -1.76 -1.11 31.59
C TYR A 86 -0.58 -1.67 32.40
N GLN A 87 0.45 -0.87 32.63
CA GLN A 87 1.66 -1.29 33.33
C GLN A 87 1.35 -2.02 34.65
N GLY A 88 1.91 -3.23 34.82
CA GLY A 88 1.73 -4.05 36.02
C GLY A 88 0.42 -4.85 36.08
N GLN A 89 -0.38 -4.85 35.00
CA GLN A 89 -1.59 -5.67 34.86
C GLN A 89 -1.39 -6.70 33.73
N ASP A 90 -2.32 -7.65 33.63
CA ASP A 90 -2.43 -8.51 32.45
C ASP A 90 -2.95 -7.68 31.26
N VAL A 91 -2.00 -7.18 30.46
CA VAL A 91 -2.25 -6.27 29.33
C VAL A 91 -3.28 -6.85 28.36
N ASP A 92 -3.19 -8.15 28.08
CA ASP A 92 -4.01 -8.83 27.09
C ASP A 92 -5.47 -8.91 27.56
N SER A 93 -5.69 -9.30 28.81
CA SER A 93 -7.02 -9.28 29.44
C SER A 93 -7.63 -7.88 29.49
N MET A 94 -6.80 -6.86 29.75
CA MET A 94 -7.25 -5.47 29.79
C MET A 94 -7.63 -4.93 28.40
N ILE A 95 -6.88 -5.31 27.37
CA ILE A 95 -7.19 -5.01 25.97
C ILE A 95 -8.54 -5.64 25.59
N ASP A 96 -8.71 -6.94 25.81
CA ASP A 96 -9.95 -7.65 25.47
C ASP A 96 -11.16 -7.02 26.20
N ALA A 97 -11.03 -6.78 27.51
CA ALA A 97 -12.09 -6.15 28.30
C ALA A 97 -12.40 -4.70 27.89
N ASN A 98 -11.46 -3.99 27.26
CA ASN A 98 -11.67 -2.64 26.74
C ASN A 98 -12.32 -2.67 25.36
N LEU A 99 -11.80 -3.47 24.44
CA LEU A 99 -12.29 -3.55 23.07
C LEU A 99 -13.70 -4.15 22.98
N SER A 100 -14.00 -5.17 23.79
CA SER A 100 -15.33 -5.81 23.85
C SER A 100 -16.46 -4.89 24.30
N LYS A 101 -16.14 -3.77 24.96
CA LYS A 101 -17.14 -2.76 25.42
C LYS A 101 -17.39 -1.65 24.40
N GLN A 102 -16.68 -1.65 23.27
CA GLN A 102 -16.73 -0.58 22.30
C GLN A 102 -17.59 -0.94 21.08
N SER A 103 -18.38 0.03 20.65
CA SER A 103 -19.09 -0.04 19.36
C SER A 103 -18.10 -0.01 18.18
N PHE A 104 -18.46 -0.59 17.02
CA PHE A 104 -17.62 -0.47 15.81
C PHE A 104 -17.35 0.98 15.42
N LYS A 105 -18.28 1.90 15.67
CA LYS A 105 -18.05 3.33 15.44
C LYS A 105 -16.96 3.89 16.37
N SER A 106 -16.92 3.48 17.64
CA SER A 106 -15.85 3.86 18.56
C SER A 106 -14.52 3.26 18.12
N LEU A 107 -14.49 1.94 17.88
CA LEU A 107 -13.31 1.22 17.41
C LEU A 107 -12.77 1.81 16.10
N SER A 108 -13.65 2.23 15.19
CA SER A 108 -13.24 2.80 13.90
C SER A 108 -12.42 4.08 14.01
N LYS A 109 -12.34 4.71 15.19
CA LYS A 109 -11.42 5.83 15.42
C LYS A 109 -9.97 5.37 15.35
N GLU A 110 -9.67 4.24 15.99
CA GLU A 110 -8.32 3.68 16.15
C GLU A 110 -8.00 2.56 15.15
N PHE A 111 -9.03 1.88 14.63
CA PHE A 111 -8.88 0.68 13.82
C PHE A 111 -9.52 0.82 12.45
N ASN A 112 -8.93 0.17 11.45
CA ASN A 112 -9.65 -0.27 10.26
C ASN A 112 -10.32 -1.62 10.60
N ILE A 113 -11.61 -1.74 10.32
CA ILE A 113 -12.40 -2.91 10.75
C ILE A 113 -12.82 -3.68 9.51
N CYS A 114 -12.42 -4.95 9.45
CA CYS A 114 -12.79 -5.89 8.41
C CYS A 114 -13.46 -7.14 9.00
N ILE A 115 -14.28 -7.81 8.20
CA ILE A 115 -14.86 -9.10 8.57
C ILE A 115 -14.73 -10.08 7.42
N PHE A 116 -14.37 -11.32 7.73
CA PHE A 116 -14.68 -12.44 6.84
C PHE A 116 -15.97 -13.09 7.31
N HIS A 117 -16.88 -13.33 6.38
CA HIS A 117 -18.21 -13.85 6.70
C HIS A 117 -18.63 -14.96 5.74
N THR A 118 -19.09 -16.07 6.31
CA THR A 118 -19.78 -17.15 5.63
C THR A 118 -21.26 -17.12 6.05
N PRO A 119 -22.19 -16.71 5.16
CA PRO A 119 -23.61 -16.67 5.49
C PRO A 119 -24.17 -17.99 6.03
N LYS A 120 -25.07 -17.90 7.02
CA LYS A 120 -25.67 -19.07 7.69
C LYS A 120 -26.29 -20.09 6.74
N LYS A 121 -26.81 -19.66 5.58
CA LYS A 121 -27.36 -20.58 4.55
C LYS A 121 -26.34 -21.57 4.00
N TYR A 122 -25.04 -21.28 4.15
CA TYR A 122 -23.95 -22.17 3.76
C TYR A 122 -23.45 -23.03 4.92
N LEU A 123 -24.09 -22.97 6.09
CA LEU A 123 -23.72 -23.73 7.27
C LEU A 123 -24.74 -24.82 7.56
N LYS A 124 -24.27 -25.95 8.06
CA LYS A 124 -25.10 -27.04 8.56
C LYS A 124 -25.07 -27.03 10.08
N HIS A 125 -26.24 -27.03 10.71
CA HIS A 125 -26.36 -27.15 12.17
C HIS A 125 -25.89 -28.54 12.63
N THR A 126 -24.92 -28.56 13.52
CA THR A 126 -24.21 -29.73 14.06
C THR A 126 -24.11 -29.63 15.59
N PRO A 127 -25.24 -29.67 16.32
CA PRO A 127 -25.28 -29.35 17.76
C PRO A 127 -24.52 -30.34 18.67
N ASN A 128 -24.13 -31.49 18.13
CA ASN A 128 -23.39 -32.53 18.84
C ASN A 128 -21.87 -32.41 18.66
N LEU A 129 -21.39 -31.38 17.93
CA LEU A 129 -19.98 -31.10 17.74
C LEU A 129 -19.59 -29.85 18.54
N ASP A 130 -18.29 -29.68 18.79
CA ASP A 130 -17.74 -28.52 19.49
C ASP A 130 -18.11 -27.19 18.77
N ALA A 131 -18.18 -27.23 17.43
CA ALA A 131 -18.75 -26.16 16.62
C ALA A 131 -20.21 -26.52 16.26
N PRO A 132 -21.20 -25.76 16.77
CA PRO A 132 -22.63 -26.07 16.54
C PRO A 132 -23.07 -25.82 15.08
N TYR A 133 -22.21 -25.23 14.25
CA TYR A 133 -22.40 -25.07 12.82
C TYR A 133 -21.12 -25.43 12.07
N THR A 134 -21.27 -26.18 10.97
CA THR A 134 -20.16 -26.57 10.10
C THR A 134 -20.38 -26.02 8.68
N PRO A 135 -19.42 -25.30 8.08
CA PRO A 135 -19.51 -24.85 6.70
C PRO A 135 -19.70 -26.02 5.73
N GLN A 136 -20.56 -25.85 4.72
CA GLN A 136 -20.82 -26.84 3.69
C GLN A 136 -20.20 -26.42 2.35
N VAL A 137 -19.99 -27.39 1.48
CA VAL A 137 -19.60 -27.14 0.09
C VAL A 137 -20.82 -27.42 -0.80
N PRO A 138 -21.15 -26.55 -1.78
CA PRO A 138 -20.48 -25.30 -2.10
C PRO A 138 -20.88 -24.15 -1.14
N ARG A 139 -19.94 -23.22 -0.91
CA ARG A 139 -20.20 -21.99 -0.16
C ARG A 139 -19.50 -20.77 -0.74
N LYS A 140 -19.88 -19.61 -0.22
CA LYS A 140 -19.24 -18.34 -0.52
C LYS A 140 -18.83 -17.63 0.76
N VAL A 141 -17.60 -17.15 0.76
CA VAL A 141 -16.99 -16.35 1.82
C VAL A 141 -16.87 -14.92 1.32
N PHE A 142 -17.21 -13.97 2.17
CA PHE A 142 -17.21 -12.55 1.85
C PHE A 142 -16.22 -11.83 2.76
N LEU A 143 -15.46 -10.89 2.19
CA LEU A 143 -14.65 -9.94 2.93
C LEU A 143 -15.36 -8.58 2.88
N TYR A 144 -15.69 -8.02 4.04
CA TYR A 144 -16.26 -6.68 4.16
C TYR A 144 -15.34 -5.74 4.94
N GLN A 145 -15.48 -4.44 4.69
CA GLN A 145 -14.88 -3.36 5.46
C GLN A 145 -15.96 -2.42 5.98
N TYR A 146 -15.80 -1.97 7.22
CA TYR A 146 -16.70 -1.01 7.83
C TYR A 146 -16.40 0.42 7.37
N ASP A 147 -17.42 1.12 6.87
CA ASP A 147 -17.39 2.57 6.60
C ASP A 147 -18.05 3.31 7.75
N SER A 148 -17.22 3.92 8.60
CA SER A 148 -17.66 4.65 9.80
C SER A 148 -18.43 5.92 9.50
N ASN A 149 -18.27 6.52 8.31
CA ASN A 149 -18.97 7.76 7.94
C ASN A 149 -20.43 7.48 7.63
N LYS A 150 -20.68 6.35 6.97
CA LYS A 150 -22.02 5.91 6.56
C LYS A 150 -22.63 4.90 7.52
N ASN A 151 -21.84 4.35 8.43
CA ASN A 151 -22.23 3.26 9.34
C ASN A 151 -22.75 2.03 8.57
N ILE A 152 -22.02 1.63 7.52
CA ILE A 152 -22.35 0.49 6.66
C ILE A 152 -21.15 -0.42 6.44
N TRP A 153 -21.41 -1.67 6.06
CA TRP A 153 -20.40 -2.61 5.57
C TRP A 153 -20.32 -2.59 4.05
N ASN A 154 -19.12 -2.43 3.51
CA ASN A 154 -18.84 -2.51 2.08
C ASN A 154 -18.16 -3.84 1.77
N THR A 155 -18.63 -4.58 0.76
CA THR A 155 -17.93 -5.77 0.29
C THR A 155 -16.64 -5.37 -0.44
N ILE A 156 -15.50 -5.87 0.03
CA ILE A 156 -14.19 -5.68 -0.62
C ILE A 156 -13.96 -6.77 -1.66
N ASP A 157 -14.19 -8.02 -1.27
CA ASP A 157 -13.94 -9.17 -2.14
C ASP A 157 -14.76 -10.39 -1.68
N THR A 158 -14.81 -11.43 -2.51
CA THR A 158 -15.49 -12.67 -2.20
C THR A 158 -14.77 -13.88 -2.78
N PHE A 159 -14.80 -15.00 -2.07
CA PHE A 159 -14.23 -16.28 -2.50
C PHE A 159 -15.31 -17.36 -2.56
N ALA A 160 -15.29 -18.19 -3.60
CA ALA A 160 -16.22 -19.31 -3.74
C ALA A 160 -15.48 -20.63 -3.47
N VAL A 161 -15.99 -21.43 -2.55
CA VAL A 161 -15.51 -22.78 -2.25
C VAL A 161 -16.48 -23.76 -2.87
N ASN A 162 -16.11 -24.36 -4.00
CA ASN A 162 -16.98 -25.24 -4.79
C ASN A 162 -16.72 -26.72 -4.53
N ASN A 163 -15.52 -27.06 -4.03
CA ASN A 163 -15.09 -28.40 -3.69
C ASN A 163 -14.07 -28.37 -2.52
N GLU A 164 -13.73 -29.53 -1.95
CA GLU A 164 -12.81 -29.63 -0.81
C GLU A 164 -11.39 -29.11 -1.11
N ASN A 165 -10.92 -29.16 -2.37
CA ASN A 165 -9.60 -28.62 -2.72
C ASN A 165 -9.58 -27.09 -2.64
N ASP A 166 -10.73 -26.44 -2.77
CA ASP A 166 -10.83 -24.97 -2.70
C ASP A 166 -10.63 -24.45 -1.26
N GLU A 167 -10.68 -25.31 -0.24
CA GLU A 167 -10.43 -24.97 1.17
C GLU A 167 -9.01 -24.42 1.39
N ALA A 168 -8.02 -25.05 0.78
CA ALA A 168 -6.63 -24.61 0.90
C ALA A 168 -6.40 -23.28 0.16
N GLU A 169 -7.08 -23.08 -0.97
CA GLU A 169 -7.00 -21.85 -1.75
C GLU A 169 -7.75 -20.69 -1.09
N GLU A 170 -8.84 -20.98 -0.39
CA GLU A 170 -9.58 -20.03 0.43
C GLU A 170 -8.71 -19.50 1.58
N ASN A 171 -7.97 -20.38 2.25
CA ASN A 171 -7.03 -19.99 3.30
C ASN A 171 -5.89 -19.12 2.74
N LYS A 172 -5.28 -19.50 1.62
CA LYS A 172 -4.27 -18.66 0.94
C LYS A 172 -4.83 -17.30 0.52
N TRP A 173 -6.08 -17.26 0.07
CA TRP A 173 -6.77 -16.00 -0.26
C TRP A 173 -6.93 -15.12 0.98
N ARG A 174 -7.34 -15.69 2.13
CA ARG A 174 -7.42 -14.96 3.41
C ARG A 174 -6.07 -14.39 3.82
N GLU A 175 -5.01 -15.20 3.82
CA GLU A 175 -3.64 -14.76 4.16
C GLU A 175 -3.17 -13.62 3.26
N LYS A 176 -3.41 -13.73 1.95
CA LYS A 176 -3.08 -12.68 0.98
C LYS A 176 -3.87 -11.39 1.21
N MET A 177 -5.14 -11.50 1.62
CA MET A 177 -5.93 -10.30 1.95
C MET A 177 -5.47 -9.68 3.27
N MET A 178 -5.15 -10.49 4.27
CA MET A 178 -4.60 -10.02 5.53
C MET A 178 -3.28 -9.26 5.33
N SER A 179 -2.36 -9.81 4.53
CA SER A 179 -1.09 -9.12 4.24
C SER A 179 -1.30 -7.79 3.51
N LYS A 180 -2.24 -7.72 2.56
CA LYS A 180 -2.62 -6.47 1.90
C LYS A 180 -3.24 -5.46 2.87
N LEU A 181 -4.13 -5.90 3.75
CA LEU A 181 -4.79 -4.99 4.70
C LEU A 181 -3.77 -4.43 5.71
N ASN A 182 -2.82 -5.25 6.18
CA ASN A 182 -1.70 -4.81 7.01
C ASN A 182 -0.72 -3.88 6.26
N SER A 183 -0.61 -3.99 4.92
CA SER A 183 0.21 -3.08 4.13
C SER A 183 -0.30 -1.62 4.10
N SER A 184 -1.56 -1.38 4.50
CA SER A 184 -2.12 -0.02 4.64
C SER A 184 -1.48 0.77 5.79
N ASP A 185 -1.04 0.09 6.86
CA ASP A 185 -0.31 0.70 7.98
C ASP A 185 1.08 1.18 7.54
N VAL A 186 1.72 0.46 6.60
CA VAL A 186 3.02 0.87 6.08
C VAL A 186 2.88 2.05 5.12
N ASN A 187 1.82 2.11 4.31
CA ASN A 187 1.55 3.30 3.50
C ASN A 187 1.28 4.54 4.38
N GLN A 188 0.55 4.39 5.50
CA GLN A 188 0.39 5.48 6.47
C GLN A 188 1.73 5.85 7.12
N SER A 189 2.57 4.88 7.48
CA SER A 189 3.91 5.14 8.02
C SER A 189 4.82 5.88 7.03
N ILE A 190 4.72 5.60 5.73
CA ILE A 190 5.42 6.33 4.67
C ILE A 190 4.89 7.77 4.56
N VAL A 191 3.57 7.96 4.62
CA VAL A 191 2.94 9.29 4.58
C VAL A 191 3.39 10.14 5.77
N ASP A 192 3.38 9.58 6.98
CA ASP A 192 3.82 10.28 8.19
C ASP A 192 5.33 10.53 8.17
N TYR A 193 6.12 9.58 7.68
CA TYR A 193 7.56 9.77 7.43
C TYR A 193 7.81 10.95 6.49
N VAL A 194 7.13 10.97 5.34
CA VAL A 194 7.23 12.06 4.37
C VAL A 194 6.83 13.39 5.00
N ARG A 195 5.72 13.42 5.76
CA ARG A 195 5.27 14.64 6.45
C ARG A 195 6.34 15.16 7.40
N SER A 196 6.93 14.30 8.22
CA SER A 196 7.97 14.68 9.19
C SER A 196 9.21 15.31 8.55
N LYS A 197 9.65 14.81 7.39
CA LYS A 197 10.80 15.37 6.65
C LYS A 197 10.43 16.63 5.88
N ASN A 198 9.19 16.73 5.43
CA ASN A 198 8.72 17.84 4.59
C ASN A 198 8.56 19.16 5.37
N GLU A 199 8.67 19.16 6.71
CA GLU A 199 8.68 20.39 7.52
C GLU A 199 9.93 21.23 7.26
N THR A 200 11.10 20.59 7.18
CA THR A 200 12.41 21.25 7.02
C THR A 200 12.91 21.19 5.57
N HIS A 201 12.52 20.16 4.83
CA HIS A 201 12.91 19.92 3.45
C HIS A 201 11.68 19.90 2.55
N LYS A 202 11.88 19.96 1.24
CA LYS A 202 10.83 19.77 0.23
C LYS A 202 11.04 18.39 -0.39
N LEU A 203 10.01 17.55 -0.34
CA LEU A 203 9.98 16.33 -1.15
C LEU A 203 10.00 16.72 -2.64
N ILE A 204 10.98 16.22 -3.39
CA ILE A 204 11.09 16.45 -4.84
C ILE A 204 10.92 15.17 -5.67
N LEU A 205 11.04 13.99 -5.05
CA LEU A 205 10.75 12.71 -5.69
C LEU A 205 10.21 11.69 -4.68
N ASN A 206 9.19 10.94 -5.08
CA ASN A 206 8.73 9.72 -4.41
C ASN A 206 8.48 8.64 -5.48
N LYS A 207 9.28 7.56 -5.47
CA LYS A 207 9.11 6.42 -6.37
C LYS A 207 8.80 5.14 -5.60
N GLU A 208 7.76 4.45 -6.05
CA GLU A 208 7.42 3.08 -5.65
C GLU A 208 8.34 2.09 -6.35
N CYS A 209 8.72 1.05 -5.61
CA CYS A 209 9.55 -0.03 -6.12
C CYS A 209 9.41 -1.29 -5.26
N ASP A 210 10.11 -2.34 -5.65
CA ASP A 210 10.29 -3.57 -4.89
C ASP A 210 11.77 -3.95 -5.04
N LEU A 211 12.64 -3.27 -4.29
CA LEU A 211 14.10 -3.39 -4.45
C LEU A 211 14.61 -4.71 -3.88
N ASN A 212 13.91 -5.27 -2.90
CA ASN A 212 14.28 -6.53 -2.27
C ASN A 212 13.55 -7.75 -2.89
N ASN A 213 12.80 -7.56 -4.01
CA ASN A 213 11.88 -8.51 -4.66
C ASN A 213 11.12 -9.41 -3.67
N ASP A 214 10.42 -8.81 -2.71
CA ASP A 214 9.52 -9.50 -1.78
C ASP A 214 8.02 -9.27 -2.09
N ASN A 215 7.73 -8.54 -3.18
CA ASN A 215 6.41 -8.09 -3.63
C ASN A 215 5.73 -7.08 -2.68
N LEU A 216 6.47 -6.45 -1.77
CA LEU A 216 6.01 -5.32 -0.97
C LEU A 216 6.50 -4.01 -1.59
N SER A 217 5.70 -2.95 -1.46
CA SER A 217 6.06 -1.65 -2.01
C SER A 217 7.08 -0.96 -1.10
N ASP A 218 8.31 -0.91 -1.57
CA ASP A 218 9.41 -0.07 -1.11
C ASP A 218 9.28 1.35 -1.66
N ARG A 219 10.07 2.29 -1.12
CA ARG A 219 10.15 3.67 -1.60
C ARG A 219 11.58 4.15 -1.78
N VAL A 220 11.82 4.91 -2.85
CA VAL A 220 12.97 5.81 -2.96
C VAL A 220 12.48 7.25 -2.97
N LEU A 221 12.94 8.04 -2.00
CA LEU A 221 12.54 9.41 -1.78
C LEU A 221 13.73 10.35 -1.95
N VAL A 222 13.49 11.54 -2.50
CA VAL A 222 14.49 12.61 -2.55
C VAL A 222 13.92 13.87 -1.92
N PHE A 223 14.64 14.40 -0.94
CA PHE A 223 14.30 15.65 -0.27
C PHE A 223 15.37 16.69 -0.54
N SER A 224 14.96 17.85 -1.06
CA SER A 224 15.81 19.02 -1.22
C SER A 224 15.62 19.97 -0.04
N PRO A 225 16.66 20.62 0.47
CA PRO A 225 16.50 21.69 1.43
C PRO A 225 15.58 22.79 0.89
N ARG A 226 14.70 23.35 1.75
CA ARG A 226 13.81 24.46 1.35
C ARG A 226 14.56 25.77 1.17
N LYS A 227 15.60 25.97 1.99
CA LYS A 227 16.56 27.07 1.87
C LYS A 227 17.90 26.45 1.49
N ILE A 228 18.31 26.72 0.26
CA ILE A 228 19.53 26.21 -0.33
C ILE A 228 20.59 27.30 -0.23
N ASP A 229 21.70 27.00 0.41
CA ASP A 229 22.87 27.87 0.54
C ASP A 229 24.15 27.01 0.57
N ALA A 230 25.32 27.65 0.69
CA ALA A 230 26.60 26.95 0.69
C ALA A 230 26.75 25.90 1.81
N GLN A 231 26.05 26.06 2.92
CA GLN A 231 26.07 25.15 4.08
C GLN A 231 25.00 24.06 3.96
N ASN A 232 23.83 24.39 3.38
CA ASN A 232 22.68 23.51 3.24
C ASN A 232 22.36 23.20 1.78
N ARG A 233 23.35 22.64 1.08
CA ARG A 233 23.31 22.47 -0.37
C ARG A 233 22.96 21.08 -0.88
N PHE A 234 22.88 20.07 -0.03
CA PHE A 234 22.72 18.70 -0.53
C PHE A 234 21.29 18.22 -0.37
N SER A 235 20.76 17.58 -1.42
CA SER A 235 19.54 16.80 -1.30
C SER A 235 19.84 15.45 -0.64
N THR A 236 18.92 14.98 0.19
CA THR A 236 19.03 13.67 0.83
C THR A 236 18.19 12.65 0.08
N VAL A 237 18.81 11.52 -0.25
CA VAL A 237 18.14 10.34 -0.80
C VAL A 237 17.85 9.40 0.35
N TYR A 238 16.60 8.97 0.47
CA TYR A 238 16.16 7.94 1.40
C TYR A 238 15.66 6.74 0.62
N VAL A 239 16.05 5.54 1.05
CA VAL A 239 15.49 4.28 0.59
C VAL A 239 14.79 3.63 1.76
N LEU A 240 13.49 3.38 1.63
CA LEU A 240 12.66 2.77 2.64
C LEU A 240 12.28 1.37 2.15
N ILE A 241 12.89 0.35 2.75
CA ILE A 241 12.59 -1.06 2.47
C ILE A 241 11.50 -1.54 3.42
N HIS A 242 10.38 -2.02 2.87
CA HIS A 242 9.27 -2.57 3.61
C HIS A 242 9.68 -3.89 4.27
N LYS A 243 9.26 -4.09 5.51
CA LYS A 243 9.35 -5.38 6.21
C LYS A 243 7.97 -5.76 6.73
N PRO A 244 7.44 -6.95 6.36
CA PRO A 244 6.08 -7.35 6.74
C PRO A 244 5.82 -7.24 8.25
N ASP A 245 6.83 -7.56 9.08
CA ASP A 245 6.66 -7.65 10.54
C ASP A 245 7.42 -6.57 11.33
N LYS A 246 8.14 -5.65 10.65
CA LYS A 246 9.06 -4.71 11.31
C LYS A 246 8.95 -3.25 10.83
N GLY A 247 7.92 -2.93 10.04
CA GLY A 247 7.72 -1.59 9.49
C GLY A 247 8.71 -1.29 8.36
N LEU A 248 9.42 -0.17 8.44
CA LEU A 248 10.34 0.30 7.39
C LEU A 248 11.79 0.21 7.85
N THR A 249 12.68 -0.19 6.94
CA THR A 249 14.13 0.00 7.09
C THR A 249 14.59 1.17 6.26
N GLU A 250 15.11 2.19 6.93
CA GLU A 250 15.64 3.38 6.30
C GLU A 250 17.12 3.22 5.98
N TYR A 251 17.48 3.55 4.75
CA TYR A 251 18.84 3.87 4.34
C TYR A 251 18.84 5.33 3.87
N SER A 252 19.86 6.11 4.22
CA SER A 252 19.93 7.52 3.81
C SER A 252 21.33 7.94 3.39
N ASN A 253 21.39 8.84 2.42
CA ASN A 253 22.62 9.52 2.01
C ASN A 253 22.32 10.96 1.58
N SER A 254 23.02 11.91 2.22
CA SER A 254 22.89 13.37 2.01
C SER A 254 24.10 14.01 1.31
N ARG A 255 24.91 13.22 0.61
CA ARG A 255 26.16 13.68 -0.04
C ARG A 255 26.19 13.45 -1.54
N ILE A 256 25.26 12.65 -2.07
CA ILE A 256 25.22 12.30 -3.49
C ILE A 256 24.88 13.51 -4.33
N ILE A 257 23.75 14.15 -4.00
CA ILE A 257 23.11 15.16 -4.84
C ILE A 257 23.45 16.56 -4.34
N ASN A 258 24.23 17.31 -5.11
CA ASN A 258 24.44 18.72 -4.85
C ASN A 258 23.31 19.56 -5.47
N ALA A 259 22.43 20.10 -4.63
CA ALA A 259 21.31 20.96 -5.02
C ALA A 259 21.68 22.46 -5.09
N TYR A 260 22.92 22.83 -4.75
CA TYR A 260 23.41 24.20 -4.87
C TYR A 260 24.65 24.27 -5.77
N ASN A 261 24.51 24.98 -6.88
CA ASN A 261 25.64 25.61 -7.52
C ASN A 261 25.35 27.13 -7.63
N PRO A 262 26.14 28.01 -6.97
CA PRO A 262 25.94 29.46 -7.08
C PRO A 262 26.09 29.97 -8.53
N ASN A 263 26.75 29.21 -9.40
CA ASN A 263 27.08 29.59 -10.75
C ASN A 263 26.14 28.96 -11.81
N SER A 264 25.18 28.11 -11.43
CA SER A 264 24.29 27.43 -12.38
C SER A 264 22.99 26.97 -11.75
N TYR A 265 21.86 27.44 -12.29
CA TYR A 265 20.51 27.01 -11.88
C TYR A 265 20.04 25.71 -12.56
N ALA A 266 20.77 25.24 -13.58
CA ALA A 266 20.39 24.06 -14.37
C ALA A 266 21.16 22.78 -13.98
N GLU A 267 22.01 22.87 -12.94
CA GLU A 267 22.70 21.73 -12.34
C GLU A 267 21.91 21.16 -11.15
N GLY A 268 22.10 19.87 -10.90
CA GLY A 268 21.52 19.14 -9.77
C GLY A 268 20.76 17.90 -10.20
N PHE A 269 19.80 17.50 -9.36
CA PHE A 269 19.01 16.30 -9.53
C PHE A 269 18.20 16.29 -10.83
N ILE A 270 18.29 15.21 -11.61
CA ILE A 270 17.45 14.97 -12.79
C ILE A 270 16.34 13.98 -12.44
N ASN A 271 16.70 12.74 -12.05
CA ASN A 271 15.75 11.67 -11.82
C ASN A 271 16.39 10.53 -10.99
N ILE A 272 15.56 9.59 -10.54
CA ILE A 272 16.01 8.26 -10.12
C ILE A 272 15.35 7.22 -11.03
N SER A 273 16.12 6.40 -11.73
CA SER A 273 15.59 5.24 -12.47
C SER A 273 15.68 3.98 -11.60
N ILE A 274 14.67 3.09 -11.68
CA ILE A 274 14.60 1.86 -10.88
C ILE A 274 14.40 0.68 -11.84
N LYS A 275 15.21 -0.37 -11.66
CA LYS A 275 15.13 -1.60 -12.46
C LYS A 275 15.47 -2.81 -11.59
N SER A 276 14.46 -3.63 -11.29
CA SER A 276 14.59 -4.74 -10.34
C SER A 276 15.17 -4.24 -8.99
N ASN A 277 16.23 -4.88 -8.49
CA ASN A 277 16.90 -4.52 -7.24
C ASN A 277 17.93 -3.39 -7.36
N PHE A 278 17.94 -2.65 -8.48
CA PHE A 278 18.83 -1.51 -8.71
C PHE A 278 18.06 -0.20 -8.75
N PHE A 279 18.67 0.85 -8.21
CA PHE A 279 18.26 2.23 -8.50
C PHE A 279 19.45 3.07 -8.92
N THR A 280 19.23 3.99 -9.84
CA THR A 280 20.25 4.90 -10.38
C THR A 280 19.82 6.33 -10.18
N ILE A 281 20.68 7.12 -9.55
CA ILE A 281 20.50 8.56 -9.39
C ILE A 281 21.17 9.25 -10.58
N GLU A 282 20.42 10.10 -11.26
CA GLU A 282 20.87 10.87 -12.43
C GLU A 282 20.94 12.35 -12.06
N GLU A 283 22.06 12.99 -12.38
CA GLU A 283 22.36 14.37 -12.01
C GLU A 283 23.02 15.12 -13.19
N ASN A 284 22.69 16.40 -13.35
CA ASN A 284 23.45 17.31 -14.18
C ASN A 284 24.50 18.00 -13.31
N ILE A 285 25.78 17.81 -13.60
CA ILE A 285 26.90 18.35 -12.80
C ILE A 285 27.65 19.50 -13.50
N SER A 286 27.33 19.79 -14.77
CA SER A 286 27.86 20.94 -15.50
C SER A 286 27.00 21.24 -16.72
N THR A 287 26.86 22.50 -17.10
CA THR A 287 26.11 22.90 -18.30
C THR A 287 27.00 23.30 -19.48
N GLN A 288 28.30 23.51 -19.27
CA GLN A 288 29.24 23.94 -20.32
C GLN A 288 30.65 23.35 -20.10
N PRO A 289 31.02 22.24 -20.79
CA PRO A 289 30.13 21.36 -21.57
C PRO A 289 29.09 20.69 -20.68
N GLN A 290 27.98 20.20 -21.25
CA GLN A 290 26.98 19.52 -20.44
C GLN A 290 27.58 18.22 -19.89
N GLN A 291 27.54 18.03 -18.58
CA GLN A 291 28.02 16.81 -17.94
C GLN A 291 26.92 16.21 -17.08
N ASN A 292 26.53 14.98 -17.41
CA ASN A 292 25.61 14.20 -16.59
C ASN A 292 26.39 13.13 -15.82
N LYS A 293 25.97 12.88 -14.59
CA LYS A 293 26.49 11.83 -13.73
C LYS A 293 25.37 10.85 -13.42
N TYR A 294 25.69 9.56 -13.44
CA TYR A 294 24.83 8.52 -12.91
C TYR A 294 25.53 7.74 -11.80
N THR A 295 24.81 7.48 -10.70
CA THR A 295 25.30 6.64 -9.60
C THR A 295 24.27 5.55 -9.33
N THR A 296 24.64 4.30 -9.56
CA THR A 296 23.75 3.13 -9.41
C THR A 296 24.10 2.35 -8.15
N PHE A 297 23.09 2.06 -7.34
CA PHE A 297 23.18 1.18 -6.18
C PHE A 297 22.35 -0.08 -6.41
N VAL A 298 22.74 -1.15 -5.74
CA VAL A 298 22.06 -2.44 -5.75
C VAL A 298 21.71 -2.87 -4.34
N PHE A 299 20.50 -3.39 -4.16
CA PHE A 299 20.11 -4.04 -2.91
C PHE A 299 20.60 -5.49 -2.88
N ASN A 300 21.39 -5.81 -1.87
CA ASN A 300 21.90 -7.14 -1.61
C ASN A 300 21.04 -7.82 -0.53
N LYS A 301 20.23 -8.80 -0.95
CA LYS A 301 19.28 -9.49 -0.06
C LYS A 301 19.96 -10.29 1.06
N LYS A 302 21.19 -10.76 0.83
CA LYS A 302 21.90 -11.66 1.76
C LYS A 302 22.37 -10.91 3.00
N ASN A 303 23.00 -9.76 2.80
CA ASN A 303 23.52 -8.91 3.87
C ASN A 303 22.57 -7.77 4.25
N LYS A 304 21.47 -7.57 3.50
CA LYS A 304 20.49 -6.49 3.68
C LYS A 304 21.16 -5.11 3.61
N SER A 305 22.05 -4.91 2.63
CA SER A 305 22.72 -3.63 2.38
C SER A 305 22.40 -3.08 0.99
N LEU A 306 22.59 -1.77 0.86
CA LEU A 306 22.66 -1.09 -0.43
C LEU A 306 24.13 -0.82 -0.74
N ASP A 307 24.61 -1.37 -1.84
CA ASP A 307 26.01 -1.27 -2.24
C ASP A 307 26.12 -0.51 -3.56
N LEU A 308 27.16 0.30 -3.71
CA LEU A 308 27.47 0.98 -4.96
C LEU A 308 27.81 -0.07 -6.03
N HIS A 309 27.05 -0.07 -7.12
CA HIS A 309 27.21 -1.02 -8.21
C HIS A 309 28.07 -0.45 -9.34
N LYS A 310 27.75 0.78 -9.76
CA LYS A 310 28.48 1.50 -10.80
C LYS A 310 28.25 3.00 -10.67
N LEU A 311 29.18 3.78 -11.21
CA LEU A 311 28.97 5.21 -11.45
C LEU A 311 29.57 5.59 -12.79
N GLY A 312 29.08 6.66 -13.40
CA GLY A 312 29.66 7.13 -14.64
C GLY A 312 29.29 8.56 -14.97
N PHE A 313 29.97 9.06 -16.00
CA PHE A 313 29.89 10.44 -16.44
C PHE A 313 29.73 10.45 -17.96
N THR A 314 28.78 11.26 -18.42
CA THR A 314 28.60 11.57 -19.83
C THR A 314 28.89 13.04 -20.02
N THR A 315 29.85 13.39 -20.88
CA THR A 315 30.11 14.77 -21.29
C THR A 315 29.63 14.95 -22.72
N LEU A 316 28.74 15.91 -22.91
CA LEU A 316 28.13 16.27 -24.18
C LEU A 316 28.66 17.62 -24.65
N TYR A 317 29.17 17.66 -25.87
CA TYR A 317 29.69 18.87 -26.51
C TYR A 317 28.71 19.38 -27.60
N PRO A 318 28.81 20.66 -28.01
CA PRO A 318 28.07 21.16 -29.17
C PRO A 318 28.36 20.35 -30.44
N ASP A 319 29.58 19.82 -30.56
CA ASP A 319 29.97 18.84 -31.56
C ASP A 319 29.88 17.44 -30.95
N THR A 320 28.81 16.72 -31.25
CA THR A 320 28.52 15.37 -30.72
C THR A 320 29.61 14.34 -31.02
N SER A 321 30.50 14.58 -32.00
CA SER A 321 31.63 13.68 -32.27
C SER A 321 32.66 13.67 -31.14
N GLN A 322 32.60 14.65 -30.23
CA GLN A 322 33.49 14.79 -29.08
C GLN A 322 32.88 14.26 -27.78
N ASP A 323 31.65 13.74 -27.83
CA ASP A 323 30.97 13.22 -26.64
C ASP A 323 31.78 12.10 -26.00
N LYS A 324 31.83 12.10 -24.66
CA LYS A 324 32.59 11.13 -23.88
C LYS A 324 31.71 10.48 -22.84
N GLU A 325 31.87 9.16 -22.69
CA GLU A 325 31.27 8.41 -21.59
C GLU A 325 32.35 7.61 -20.88
N ILE A 326 32.33 7.66 -19.55
CA ILE A 326 33.21 6.87 -18.69
C ILE A 326 32.35 6.20 -17.62
N THR A 327 32.59 4.91 -17.38
CA THR A 327 31.91 4.12 -16.36
C THR A 327 32.93 3.44 -15.47
N TYR A 328 32.68 3.49 -14.17
CA TYR A 328 33.42 2.77 -13.14
C TYR A 328 32.51 1.76 -12.44
N THR A 329 33.10 0.67 -12.00
CA THR A 329 32.44 -0.47 -11.36
C THR A 329 33.12 -0.81 -10.04
N SER A 330 32.58 -1.78 -9.31
CA SER A 330 33.19 -2.26 -8.06
C SER A 330 34.61 -2.80 -8.20
N GLN A 331 35.09 -3.06 -9.43
CA GLN A 331 36.50 -3.39 -9.68
C GLN A 331 37.41 -2.17 -9.47
N ASP A 332 36.92 -0.97 -9.75
CA ASP A 332 37.68 0.28 -9.68
C ASP A 332 37.66 0.87 -8.27
N PHE A 333 36.49 0.87 -7.63
CA PHE A 333 36.28 1.50 -6.32
C PHE A 333 36.10 0.53 -5.13
N GLY A 334 36.12 -0.79 -5.38
CA GLY A 334 35.89 -1.80 -4.34
C GLY A 334 34.45 -1.83 -3.83
N LEU A 335 34.29 -2.20 -2.55
CA LEU A 335 32.97 -2.26 -1.89
C LEU A 335 32.68 -0.95 -1.14
N VAL A 336 31.66 -0.22 -1.60
CA VAL A 336 31.22 1.03 -0.98
C VAL A 336 29.73 0.94 -0.67
N SER A 337 29.34 1.13 0.60
CA SER A 337 27.92 1.14 0.96
C SER A 337 27.26 2.47 0.60
N PHE A 338 25.95 2.43 0.38
CA PHE A 338 25.15 3.60 0.03
C PHE A 338 25.32 4.73 1.04
N GLU A 339 25.27 4.47 2.34
CA GLU A 339 25.34 5.50 3.39
C GLU A 339 26.73 6.14 3.49
N LYS A 340 27.77 5.42 3.07
CA LYS A 340 29.17 5.87 3.10
C LYS A 340 29.65 6.48 1.80
N TYR A 341 28.91 6.31 0.70
CA TYR A 341 29.29 6.87 -0.58
C TYR A 341 29.35 8.40 -0.52
N ASP A 342 30.48 8.95 -0.96
CA ASP A 342 30.70 10.38 -1.04
C ASP A 342 31.52 10.66 -2.32
N PRO A 343 30.97 11.41 -3.29
CA PRO A 343 31.64 11.64 -4.56
C PRO A 343 32.95 12.43 -4.43
N LYS A 344 33.22 13.08 -3.30
CA LYS A 344 34.47 13.81 -3.05
C LYS A 344 35.60 12.93 -2.54
N THR A 345 35.28 11.76 -1.99
CA THR A 345 36.27 10.90 -1.32
C THR A 345 36.43 9.54 -1.99
N ILE A 346 35.47 9.14 -2.83
CA ILE A 346 35.58 7.91 -3.60
C ILE A 346 36.80 7.97 -4.54
N LYS A 347 37.55 6.88 -4.56
CA LYS A 347 38.65 6.65 -5.48
C LYS A 347 38.20 5.60 -6.49
N TYR A 348 38.47 5.85 -7.74
CA TYR A 348 38.20 4.99 -8.88
C TYR A 348 39.35 5.11 -9.87
#